data_AF-A0A6A6Z318-F1
#
_entry.id   AF-A0A6A6Z318-F1
#
_cell.length_a   1.000
_cell.length_b   1.000
_cell.length_c   1.000
_cell.angle_alpha   90.00
_cell.angle_beta   90.00
_cell.angle_gamma   90.00
#
_symmetry.space_group_name_H-M   'P 1'
#
loop_
_entity.id
_entity.type
_entity.pdbx_description
1 polymer ?
#
loop_
_entity_poly.entity_id
_entity_poly.type
_entity_poly.pdbx_seq_one_letter_code
_entity_poly.pdbx_strand_id
1 'polypeptide(L)'
;MEDLRQAHHHFSKVLHYLENSPASSPKQVSRVCQNLMETSIGLSMRAREGAERKKRADQALDYGKAALDNVLRCRDVCMIAQVQFMLACMSAWRVYLEARVSGMEPRRHPGRERVEILMAERLGELRAFQNLDMEGYEAQARKYIGYLNKSPRNQGWE
;
A
#
# COMPACT_ATOMS: atom_id res chain seq x y z
N MET A 1 -16.86 -6.88 3.27
CA MET A 1 -16.41 -5.51 3.65
C MET A 1 -16.36 -5.37 5.15
N GLU A 2 -17.29 -6.00 5.87
CA GLU A 2 -17.34 -6.01 7.33
C GLU A 2 -16.05 -6.49 7.97
N ASP A 3 -15.49 -7.61 7.50
CA ASP A 3 -14.23 -8.16 8.05
C ASP A 3 -13.05 -7.17 7.95
N LEU A 4 -12.95 -6.41 6.85
CA LEU A 4 -11.89 -5.41 6.67
C LEU A 4 -12.08 -4.19 7.58
N ARG A 5 -13.32 -3.76 7.81
CA ARG A 5 -13.62 -2.66 8.74
C ARG A 5 -13.32 -3.08 10.18
N GLN A 6 -13.69 -4.30 10.54
CA GLN A 6 -13.42 -4.85 11.85
C GLN A 6 -11.91 -5.04 12.08
N ALA A 7 -11.19 -5.59 11.10
CA ALA A 7 -9.73 -5.70 11.15
C ALA A 7 -9.06 -4.33 11.31
N HIS A 8 -9.46 -3.34 10.49
CA HIS A 8 -8.95 -1.98 10.62
C HIS A 8 -9.21 -1.41 12.02
N HIS A 9 -10.43 -1.54 12.56
CA HIS A 9 -10.77 -1.08 13.91
C HIS A 9 -9.89 -1.71 14.98
N HIS A 10 -9.69 -3.03 14.92
CA HIS A 10 -8.84 -3.74 15.87
C HIS A 10 -7.39 -3.30 15.76
N PHE A 11 -6.83 -3.19 14.56
CA PHE A 11 -5.45 -2.72 14.39
C PHE A 11 -5.28 -1.26 14.81
N SER A 12 -6.27 -0.39 14.60
CA SER A 12 -6.23 0.99 15.10
C SER A 12 -6.19 1.04 16.63
N LYS A 13 -6.98 0.18 17.31
CA LYS A 13 -6.91 0.05 18.78
C LYS A 13 -5.55 -0.45 19.26
N VAL A 14 -5.00 -1.46 18.58
CA VAL A 14 -3.66 -1.98 18.91
C VAL A 14 -2.60 -0.92 18.71
N LEU A 15 -2.65 -0.16 17.61
CA LEU A 15 -1.71 0.93 17.35
C LEU A 15 -1.78 1.97 18.47
N HIS A 16 -2.99 2.40 18.85
CA HIS A 16 -3.18 3.34 19.94
C HIS A 16 -2.57 2.83 21.26
N TYR A 17 -2.77 1.55 21.59
CA TYR A 17 -2.15 0.96 22.78
C TYR A 17 -0.62 0.95 22.69
N LEU A 18 -0.05 0.60 21.53
CA LEU A 18 1.40 0.55 21.34
C LEU A 18 2.03 1.94 21.42
N GLU A 19 1.42 2.96 20.83
CA GLU A 19 1.91 4.35 20.84
C GLU A 19 1.94 4.96 22.24
N ASN A 20 1.04 4.51 23.13
CA ASN A 20 0.97 4.97 24.52
C ASN A 20 1.78 4.10 25.50
N SER A 21 2.47 3.06 25.01
CA SER A 21 3.29 2.18 25.83
C SER A 21 4.78 2.45 25.59
N PRO A 22 5.55 2.89 26.61
CA PRO A 22 6.98 3.16 26.47
C PRO A 22 7.82 1.89 26.22
N ALA A 23 7.24 0.71 26.44
CA ALA A 23 7.88 -0.58 26.22
C ALA A 23 7.69 -1.13 24.79
N SER A 24 6.90 -0.44 23.95
CA SER A 24 6.58 -0.92 22.60
C SER A 24 7.81 -0.94 21.70
N SER A 25 8.07 -2.09 21.05
CA SER A 25 9.13 -2.18 20.05
C SER A 25 8.72 -1.44 18.77
N PRO A 26 9.61 -0.65 18.14
CA PRO A 26 9.36 -0.07 16.82
C PRO A 26 8.97 -1.13 15.78
N LYS A 27 9.50 -2.36 15.89
CA LYS A 27 9.15 -3.47 15.01
C LYS A 27 7.69 -3.89 15.16
N GLN A 28 7.13 -3.87 16.37
CA GLN A 28 5.72 -4.17 16.62
C GLN A 28 4.82 -3.09 16.05
N VAL A 29 5.16 -1.81 16.30
CA VAL A 29 4.43 -0.66 15.75
C VAL A 29 4.40 -0.75 14.22
N SER A 30 5.55 -1.00 13.58
CA SER A 30 5.61 -1.12 12.12
C SER A 30 4.74 -2.25 11.56
N ARG A 31 4.71 -3.42 12.21
CA ARG A 31 3.82 -4.53 11.76
C ARG A 31 2.35 -4.14 11.81
N VAL A 32 1.94 -3.43 12.86
CA VAL A 32 0.55 -2.95 12.97
C VAL A 32 0.25 -1.89 11.92
N CYS A 33 1.19 -0.97 11.66
CA CYS A 33 1.08 -0.01 10.57
C CYS A 33 0.99 -0.70 9.19
N GLN A 34 1.73 -1.78 8.94
CA GLN A 34 1.63 -2.56 7.70
C GLN A 34 0.24 -3.19 7.55
N ASN A 35 -0.29 -3.79 8.61
CA ASN A 35 -1.65 -4.33 8.61
C ASN A 35 -2.71 -3.24 8.37
N LEU A 36 -2.53 -2.05 8.95
CA LEU A 36 -3.40 -0.90 8.72
C LEU A 36 -3.30 -0.37 7.29
N MET A 37 -2.11 -0.36 6.71
CA MET A 37 -1.89 -0.04 5.30
C MET A 37 -2.64 -1.03 4.39
N GLU A 38 -2.46 -2.34 4.59
CA GLU A 38 -3.11 -3.40 3.81
C GLU A 38 -4.65 -3.38 3.94
N THR A 39 -5.16 -3.18 5.15
CA THR A 39 -6.61 -3.08 5.36
C THR A 39 -7.18 -1.80 4.75
N SER A 40 -6.49 -0.66 4.88
CA SER A 40 -6.91 0.62 4.29
C SER A 40 -6.92 0.56 2.77
N ILE A 41 -5.92 -0.06 2.13
CA ILE A 41 -5.94 -0.22 0.67
C ILE A 41 -7.04 -1.20 0.23
N GLY A 42 -7.28 -2.27 1.00
CA GLY A 42 -8.40 -3.18 0.76
C GLY A 42 -9.75 -2.47 0.83
N LEU A 43 -9.94 -1.57 1.78
CA LEU A 43 -11.12 -0.71 1.90
C LEU A 43 -11.21 0.27 0.72
N SER A 44 -10.11 0.90 0.32
CA SER A 44 -10.05 1.78 -0.85
C SER A 44 -10.52 1.06 -2.12
N MET A 45 -9.96 -0.12 -2.41
CA MET A 45 -10.31 -0.91 -3.59
C MET A 45 -11.79 -1.33 -3.65
N ARG A 46 -12.46 -1.46 -2.49
CA ARG A 46 -13.86 -1.87 -2.39
C ARG A 46 -14.84 -0.71 -2.22
N ALA A 47 -14.35 0.50 -1.98
CA ALA A 47 -15.19 1.69 -1.87
C ALA A 47 -15.85 2.03 -3.21
N ARG A 48 -17.16 2.31 -3.16
CA ARG A 48 -17.95 2.75 -4.32
C ARG A 48 -17.71 4.22 -4.64
N GLU A 49 -17.74 5.06 -3.62
CA GLU A 49 -17.56 6.50 -3.74
C GLU A 49 -16.09 6.87 -3.98
N GLY A 50 -15.85 7.76 -4.94
CA GLY A 50 -14.51 8.22 -5.29
C GLY A 50 -13.79 8.93 -4.14
N ALA A 51 -14.52 9.75 -3.36
CA ALA A 51 -13.97 10.46 -2.21
C ALA A 51 -13.52 9.50 -1.11
N GLU A 52 -14.35 8.50 -0.75
CA GLU A 52 -13.99 7.48 0.22
C GLU A 52 -12.83 6.60 -0.29
N ARG A 53 -12.83 6.24 -1.58
CA ARG A 53 -11.73 5.50 -2.20
C ARG A 53 -10.41 6.24 -2.04
N LYS A 54 -10.38 7.55 -2.33
CA LYS A 54 -9.18 8.39 -2.16
C LYS A 54 -8.77 8.48 -0.69
N LYS A 55 -9.70 8.82 0.20
CA LYS A 55 -9.44 8.91 1.65
C LYS A 55 -8.77 7.65 2.21
N ARG A 56 -9.26 6.47 1.84
CA ARG A 56 -8.70 5.19 2.28
C ARG A 56 -7.33 4.90 1.67
N ALA A 57 -7.06 5.35 0.44
CA ALA A 57 -5.75 5.24 -0.17
C ALA A 57 -4.73 6.16 0.52
N ASP A 58 -5.13 7.37 0.87
CA ASP A 58 -4.29 8.33 1.61
C ASP A 58 -3.96 7.79 3.01
N GLN A 59 -4.94 7.22 3.72
CA GLN A 59 -4.71 6.52 4.99
C GLN A 59 -3.70 5.37 4.84
N ALA A 60 -3.83 4.56 3.79
CA ALA A 60 -2.88 3.47 3.55
C ALA A 60 -1.44 3.98 3.38
N LEU A 61 -1.26 5.10 2.68
CA LEU A 61 0.06 5.73 2.50
C LEU A 61 0.63 6.26 3.81
N ASP A 62 -0.19 6.90 4.64
CA ASP A 62 0.27 7.45 5.92
C ASP A 62 0.68 6.32 6.88
N TYR A 63 -0.09 5.22 6.93
CA TYR A 63 0.33 4.03 7.67
C TYR A 63 1.60 3.39 7.09
N GLY A 64 1.75 3.35 5.76
CA GLY A 64 2.99 2.86 5.14
C GLY A 64 4.22 3.70 5.50
N LYS A 65 4.09 5.04 5.55
CA LYS A 65 5.17 5.93 6.01
C LYS A 65 5.49 5.71 7.48
N ALA A 66 4.48 5.63 8.34
CA ALA A 66 4.67 5.33 9.76
C ALA A 66 5.34 3.95 9.97
N ALA A 67 4.99 2.95 9.15
CA ALA A 67 5.65 1.66 9.15
C ALA A 67 7.13 1.78 8.80
N LEU A 68 7.46 2.56 7.76
CA LEU A 68 8.82 2.78 7.27
C LEU A 68 9.68 3.46 8.34
N ASP A 69 9.18 4.54 8.93
CA ASP A 69 9.90 5.29 9.99
C ASP A 69 10.25 4.37 11.17
N ASN A 70 9.34 3.48 11.54
CA ASN A 70 9.57 2.53 12.63
C ASN A 70 10.58 1.43 12.27
N VAL A 71 10.60 0.92 11.03
CA VAL A 71 11.60 -0.11 10.63
C VAL A 71 12.99 0.47 10.42
N LEU A 72 13.08 1.73 9.98
CA LEU A 72 14.34 2.44 9.91
C LEU A 72 14.99 2.57 11.30
N ARG A 73 14.19 2.79 12.36
CA ARG A 73 14.67 2.83 13.74
C ARG A 73 15.22 1.48 14.22
N CYS A 74 14.63 0.36 13.80
CA CYS A 74 15.11 -0.97 14.18
C CYS A 74 16.17 -1.56 13.22
N ARG A 75 16.53 -0.86 12.14
CA ARG A 75 17.55 -1.24 11.14
C ARG A 75 17.36 -2.64 10.55
N ASP A 76 16.11 -3.09 10.47
CA ASP A 76 15.77 -4.37 9.87
C ASP A 76 15.69 -4.20 8.35
N VAL A 77 16.81 -4.43 7.66
CA VAL A 77 16.97 -4.17 6.22
C VAL A 77 15.97 -4.94 5.35
N CYS A 78 15.62 -6.17 5.76
CA CYS A 78 14.63 -6.98 5.07
C CYS A 78 13.25 -6.32 5.19
N MET A 79 12.86 -5.95 6.41
CA MET A 79 11.57 -5.31 6.66
C MET A 79 11.48 -3.91 6.03
N ILE A 80 12.59 -3.17 5.95
CA ILE A 80 12.68 -1.90 5.22
C ILE A 80 12.34 -2.13 3.73
N ALA A 81 12.99 -3.10 3.08
CA ALA A 81 12.74 -3.41 1.68
C ALA A 81 11.28 -3.84 1.44
N GLN A 82 10.72 -4.68 2.32
CA GLN A 82 9.31 -5.11 2.24
C GLN A 82 8.35 -3.91 2.32
N VAL A 83 8.57 -2.99 3.26
CA VAL A 83 7.73 -1.79 3.41
C VAL A 83 7.87 -0.84 2.22
N GLN A 84 9.09 -0.64 1.71
CA GLN A 84 9.31 0.19 0.52
C GLN A 84 8.62 -0.37 -0.73
N PHE A 85 8.65 -1.70 -0.92
CA PHE A 85 7.91 -2.35 -1.99
C PHE A 85 6.40 -2.13 -1.85
N MET A 86 5.84 -2.29 -0.64
CA MET A 86 4.42 -2.06 -0.42
C MET A 86 4.02 -0.59 -0.67
N LEU A 87 4.85 0.37 -0.26
CA LEU A 87 4.65 1.80 -0.56
C LEU A 87 4.68 2.10 -2.06
N ALA A 88 5.55 1.42 -2.82
CA ALA A 88 5.57 1.52 -4.29
C ALA A 88 4.26 1.00 -4.88
N CYS A 89 3.73 -0.12 -4.39
CA CYS A 89 2.41 -0.62 -4.77
C CYS A 89 1.29 0.39 -4.45
N MET A 90 1.31 1.02 -3.26
CA MET A 90 0.31 2.03 -2.90
C MET A 90 0.38 3.26 -3.82
N SER A 91 1.59 3.65 -4.22
CA SER A 91 1.80 4.75 -5.18
C SER A 91 1.20 4.43 -6.55
N ALA A 92 1.26 3.16 -7.00
CA ALA A 92 0.63 2.74 -8.24
C ALA A 92 -0.89 2.84 -8.18
N TRP A 93 -1.47 2.45 -7.05
CA TRP A 93 -2.89 2.65 -6.82
C TRP A 93 -3.27 4.13 -6.79
N ARG A 94 -2.46 5.00 -6.16
CA ARG A 94 -2.74 6.44 -6.14
C ARG A 94 -2.72 7.04 -7.55
N VAL A 95 -1.73 6.70 -8.36
CA VAL A 95 -1.69 7.10 -9.78
C VAL A 95 -2.94 6.64 -10.53
N TYR A 96 -3.38 5.39 -10.30
CA TYR A 96 -4.62 4.89 -10.87
C TYR A 96 -5.84 5.74 -10.43
N LEU A 97 -5.95 6.10 -9.15
CA LEU A 97 -7.04 6.95 -8.66
C LEU A 97 -7.00 8.36 -9.23
N GLU A 98 -5.83 9.00 -9.23
CA GLU A 98 -5.61 10.35 -9.76
C GLU A 98 -5.99 10.43 -11.24
N ALA A 99 -5.58 9.43 -12.04
CA ALA A 99 -5.97 9.32 -13.43
C ALA A 99 -7.50 9.22 -13.58
N ARG A 100 -8.14 8.32 -12.81
CA ARG A 100 -9.60 8.10 -12.87
C ARG A 100 -10.40 9.34 -12.47
N VAL A 101 -9.97 10.07 -11.45
CA VAL A 101 -10.61 11.32 -11.01
C VAL A 101 -10.46 12.40 -12.08
N SER A 102 -9.32 12.45 -12.76
CA SER A 102 -9.04 13.42 -13.83
C SER A 102 -9.64 13.03 -15.18
N GLY A 103 -10.46 11.96 -15.26
CA GLY A 103 -11.00 11.43 -16.52
C GLY A 103 -9.92 10.90 -17.48
N MET A 104 -8.70 10.68 -16.98
CA MET A 104 -7.55 10.23 -17.75
C MET A 104 -7.38 8.72 -17.66
N GLU A 105 -6.83 8.12 -18.71
CA GLU A 105 -6.38 6.73 -18.67
C GLU A 105 -5.13 6.60 -17.78
N PRO A 106 -5.06 5.61 -16.87
CA PRO A 106 -3.87 5.38 -16.04
C PRO A 106 -2.56 5.28 -16.84
N ARG A 107 -2.59 4.67 -18.03
CA ARG A 107 -1.42 4.56 -18.93
C ARG A 107 -0.88 5.89 -19.44
N ARG A 108 -1.70 6.94 -19.43
CA ARG A 108 -1.34 8.31 -19.84
C ARG A 108 -0.97 9.21 -18.66
N HIS A 109 -1.07 8.72 -17.42
CA HIS A 109 -0.77 9.52 -16.24
C HIS A 109 0.73 9.83 -16.18
N PRO A 110 1.15 11.10 -15.96
CA PRO A 110 2.57 11.47 -15.94
C PRO A 110 3.37 10.76 -14.83
N GLY A 111 2.69 10.34 -13.76
CA GLY A 111 3.30 9.56 -12.69
C GLY A 111 3.44 8.06 -12.96
N ARG A 112 2.88 7.53 -14.06
CA ARG A 112 2.80 6.08 -14.32
C ARG A 112 4.19 5.44 -14.45
N GLU A 113 5.01 5.94 -15.35
CA GLU A 113 6.33 5.36 -15.66
C GLU A 113 7.24 5.36 -14.43
N ARG A 114 7.30 6.49 -13.72
CA ARG A 114 8.10 6.61 -12.49
C ARG A 114 7.73 5.56 -11.45
N VAL A 115 6.43 5.33 -11.25
CA VAL A 115 5.97 4.36 -10.26
C VAL A 115 6.22 2.92 -10.73
N GLU A 116 6.09 2.63 -12.01
CA GLU A 116 6.39 1.32 -12.57
C GLU A 116 7.87 0.96 -12.42
N ILE A 117 8.77 1.90 -12.70
CA ILE A 117 10.22 1.74 -12.48
C ILE A 117 10.49 1.51 -10.99
N LEU A 118 9.94 2.35 -10.10
CA LEU A 118 10.12 2.21 -8.66
C LEU A 118 9.66 0.84 -8.16
N MET A 119 8.51 0.34 -8.64
CA MET A 119 8.01 -0.98 -8.27
C MET A 119 8.95 -2.10 -8.73
N ALA A 120 9.47 -2.02 -9.95
CA ALA A 120 10.41 -2.99 -10.48
C ALA A 120 11.73 -2.99 -9.68
N GLU A 121 12.25 -1.82 -9.34
CA GLU A 121 13.44 -1.66 -8.48
C GLU A 121 13.22 -2.30 -7.11
N ARG A 122 12.12 -1.96 -6.41
CA ARG A 122 11.83 -2.51 -5.08
C ARG A 122 11.60 -4.01 -5.10
N LEU A 123 10.93 -4.54 -6.14
CA LEU A 123 10.78 -5.98 -6.31
C LEU A 123 12.14 -6.67 -6.55
N GLY A 124 13.01 -6.02 -7.32
CA GLY A 124 14.39 -6.49 -7.54
C GLY A 124 15.20 -6.54 -6.25
N GLU A 125 15.10 -5.53 -5.40
CA GLU A 125 15.74 -5.50 -4.08
C GLU A 125 15.28 -6.66 -3.18
N LEU A 126 13.98 -7.00 -3.20
CA LEU A 126 13.45 -8.10 -2.39
C LEU A 126 14.07 -9.46 -2.75
N ARG A 127 14.47 -9.66 -4.00
CA ARG A 127 15.10 -10.92 -4.46
C ARG A 127 16.45 -11.20 -3.80
N ALA A 128 17.08 -10.20 -3.17
CA ALA A 128 18.31 -10.39 -2.41
C ALA A 128 18.09 -11.17 -1.10
N PHE A 129 16.84 -11.28 -0.62
CA PHE A 129 16.50 -11.97 0.62
C PHE A 129 15.97 -13.38 0.36
N GLN A 130 16.74 -14.39 0.76
CA GLN A 130 16.43 -15.82 0.50
C GLN A 130 15.23 -16.35 1.30
N ASN A 131 14.82 -15.66 2.35
CA ASN A 131 13.76 -16.06 3.27
C ASN A 131 12.39 -15.43 2.95
N LEU A 132 12.27 -14.71 1.84
CA LEU A 132 11.03 -14.10 1.42
C LEU A 132 10.26 -14.99 0.44
N ASP A 133 8.95 -15.04 0.63
CA ASP A 133 8.04 -15.57 -0.39
C ASP A 133 7.95 -14.59 -1.56
N MET A 134 8.81 -14.80 -2.56
CA MET A 134 8.83 -13.97 -3.75
C MET A 134 7.59 -14.15 -4.62
N GLU A 135 6.90 -15.29 -4.57
CA GLU A 135 5.70 -15.51 -5.39
C GLU A 135 4.59 -14.53 -5.01
N GLY A 136 4.38 -14.34 -3.70
CA GLY A 136 3.44 -13.35 -3.16
C GLY A 136 3.76 -11.93 -3.60
N TYR A 137 5.03 -11.52 -3.49
CA TYR A 137 5.47 -10.18 -3.90
C TYR A 137 5.34 -9.95 -5.41
N GLU A 138 5.70 -10.93 -6.22
CA GLU A 138 5.56 -10.83 -7.67
C GLU A 138 4.07 -10.79 -8.10
N ALA A 139 3.22 -11.58 -7.45
CA ALA A 139 1.78 -11.53 -7.68
C ALA A 139 1.20 -10.16 -7.32
N GLN A 140 1.65 -9.57 -6.20
CA GLN A 140 1.28 -8.22 -5.82
C GLN A 140 1.76 -7.19 -6.85
N ALA A 141 3.02 -7.28 -7.29
CA ALA A 141 3.56 -6.38 -8.31
C ALA A 141 2.74 -6.43 -9.61
N ARG A 142 2.44 -7.63 -10.11
CA ARG A 142 1.60 -7.84 -11.31
C ARG A 142 0.21 -7.21 -11.14
N LYS A 143 -0.42 -7.39 -9.98
CA LYS A 143 -1.74 -6.78 -9.69
C LYS A 143 -1.68 -5.25 -9.79
N TYR A 144 -0.69 -4.62 -9.17
CA TYR A 144 -0.60 -3.16 -9.12
C TYR A 144 -0.14 -2.53 -10.43
N ILE A 145 0.82 -3.14 -11.13
CA ILE A 145 1.18 -2.77 -12.51
C ILE A 145 -0.04 -2.92 -13.43
N GLY A 146 -0.86 -3.96 -13.23
CA GLY A 146 -2.11 -4.14 -13.95
C GLY A 146 -3.06 -2.94 -13.86
N TYR A 147 -3.11 -2.23 -12.71
CA TYR A 147 -3.92 -1.00 -12.59
C TYR A 147 -3.37 0.16 -13.43
N LEU A 148 -2.05 0.27 -13.55
CA LEU A 148 -1.40 1.31 -14.36
C LEU A 148 -1.64 1.13 -15.87
N ASN A 149 -1.92 -0.10 -16.29
CA ASN A 149 -2.13 -0.46 -17.70
C ASN A 149 -3.60 -0.61 -18.09
N LYS A 150 -4.55 -0.34 -17.19
CA LYS A 150 -5.98 -0.45 -17.52
C LYS A 150 -6.38 0.55 -18.60
N SER A 151 -6.98 0.02 -19.68
CA SER A 151 -7.71 0.81 -20.66
C SER A 151 -8.94 1.48 -20.04
N PRO A 152 -9.45 2.57 -20.64
CA PRO A 152 -10.68 3.19 -20.19
C PRO A 152 -11.80 2.15 -20.26
N ARG A 153 -12.38 1.82 -19.10
CA ARG A 153 -13.71 1.22 -19.10
C ARG A 153 -14.63 2.24 -19.76
N ASN A 154 -15.30 1.87 -20.85
CA ASN A 154 -16.50 2.55 -21.31
C ASN A 154 -17.35 2.84 -20.07
N GLN A 155 -17.75 4.10 -19.89
CA GLN A 155 -18.53 4.56 -18.75
C GLN A 155 -19.94 3.96 -18.82
N GLY A 156 -20.06 2.66 -18.57
CA GLY A 156 -21.30 1.97 -18.22
C GLY A 156 -21.26 1.72 -16.73
N TRP A 157 -22.11 2.44 -16.02
CA TRP A 157 -22.38 2.43 -14.59
C TRP A 157 -22.34 1.02 -13.95
N GLU A 158 -21.54 0.87 -12.89
CA GLU A 158 -21.63 -0.19 -11.86
C GLU A 158 -21.65 0.47 -10.48
#